data_AF-A0A350BZS5-F1
#
_entry.id   AF-A0A350BZS5-F1
#
_cell.length_a   1.000
_cell.length_b   1.000
_cell.length_c   1.000
_cell.angle_alpha   90.00
_cell.angle_beta   90.00
_cell.angle_gamma   90.00
#
_symmetry.space_group_name_H-M   'P 1'
#
loop_
_entity.id
_entity.type
_entity.pdbx_description
1 polymer ?
#
loop_
_entity_poly.entity_id
_entity_poly.type
_entity_poly.pdbx_seq_one_letter_code
_entity_poly.pdbx_strand_id
1 'polypeptide(L)'
;MSRHIVVAKFGGTSIADAAQFRKISKIVHENPERRFIVVSAPGKRFPEDRKITDLLLDSYEKALAGEPFSAEVDEIKNRFR
;
A
#
# COMPACT_ATOMS: atom_id res chain seq x y z
N MET A 1 31.74 -1.74 -17.28
CA MET A 1 30.41 -2.22 -17.73
C MET A 1 29.36 -1.63 -16.80
N SER A 2 28.44 -0.81 -17.31
CA SER A 2 27.28 -0.40 -16.52
C SER A 2 26.35 -1.61 -16.38
N ARG A 3 25.92 -1.90 -15.16
CA ARG A 3 24.91 -2.94 -14.90
C ARG A 3 23.57 -2.35 -15.32
N HIS A 4 22.84 -3.02 -16.20
CA HIS A 4 21.46 -2.64 -16.51
C HIS A 4 20.58 -2.90 -15.27
N ILE A 5 19.82 -1.90 -14.85
CA ILE A 5 18.98 -1.93 -13.66
C ILE A 5 17.56 -1.54 -14.06
N VAL A 6 16.60 -2.39 -13.70
CA VAL A 6 15.18 -2.11 -13.90
C VAL A 6 14.52 -1.90 -12.53
N VAL A 7 13.88 -0.75 -12.38
CA VAL A 7 13.07 -0.40 -11.21
C VAL A 7 11.60 -0.43 -11.62
N ALA A 8 10.76 -1.08 -10.82
CA ALA A 8 9.31 -1.08 -11.04
C ALA A 8 8.60 -0.37 -9.89
N LYS A 9 7.62 0.49 -10.23
CA LYS A 9 6.77 1.17 -9.25
C LYS A 9 5.32 0.77 -9.41
N PHE A 10 4.67 0.39 -8.31
CA PHE A 10 3.24 0.09 -8.27
C PHE A 10 2.51 1.11 -7.39
N GLY A 11 1.45 1.72 -7.93
CA GLY A 11 0.62 2.67 -7.20
C GLY A 11 -0.34 1.97 -6.23
N GLY A 12 -1.01 2.74 -5.36
CA GLY A 12 -1.89 2.17 -4.33
C GLY A 12 -3.00 1.26 -4.88
N THR A 13 -3.62 1.61 -6.00
CA THR A 13 -4.64 0.75 -6.63
C THR A 13 -4.08 -0.60 -7.07
N SER A 14 -2.82 -0.65 -7.50
CA SER A 14 -2.14 -1.88 -7.91
C SER A 14 -1.78 -2.81 -6.75
N ILE A 15 -2.00 -2.37 -5.51
CA ILE A 15 -1.76 -3.13 -4.29
C ILE A 15 -2.95 -2.99 -3.31
N ALA A 16 -4.16 -2.74 -3.84
CA ALA A 16 -5.33 -2.47 -3.01
C ALA A 16 -5.82 -3.71 -2.22
N ASP A 17 -5.63 -4.91 -2.81
CA ASP A 17 -6.06 -6.19 -2.26
C ASP A 17 -5.16 -7.35 -2.72
N ALA A 18 -5.47 -8.55 -2.21
CA ALA A 18 -4.74 -9.78 -2.53
C ALA A 18 -4.77 -10.16 -4.02
N ALA A 19 -5.84 -9.83 -4.74
CA ALA A 19 -5.94 -10.14 -6.18
C ALA A 19 -4.99 -9.26 -7.00
N GLN A 20 -4.91 -7.97 -6.67
CA GLN A 20 -3.92 -7.07 -7.27
C GLN A 20 -2.50 -7.48 -6.90
N PHE A 21 -2.26 -7.92 -5.66
CA PHE A 21 -0.96 -8.47 -5.23
C PHE A 21 -0.52 -9.68 -6.08
N ARG A 22 -1.42 -10.61 -6.38
CA ARG A 22 -1.11 -11.75 -7.28
C ARG A 22 -0.76 -11.28 -8.69
N LYS A 23 -1.48 -10.27 -9.22
CA LYS A 23 -1.18 -9.68 -10.52
C LYS A 23 0.20 -9.04 -10.56
N ILE A 24 0.57 -8.24 -9.56
CA ILE A 24 1.91 -7.63 -9.54
C ILE A 24 3.00 -8.67 -9.33
N SER A 25 2.75 -9.73 -8.55
CA SER A 25 3.70 -10.83 -8.40
C SER A 25 4.04 -11.44 -9.76
N LYS A 26 3.04 -11.73 -10.59
CA LYS A 26 3.27 -12.22 -11.96
C LYS A 26 4.11 -11.23 -12.77
N ILE A 27 3.76 -9.95 -12.77
CA ILE A 27 4.52 -8.90 -13.49
C ILE A 27 5.97 -8.85 -13.01
N VAL A 28 6.22 -8.91 -11.70
CA VAL A 28 7.60 -8.89 -11.17
C VAL A 28 8.40 -10.09 -11.66
N HIS A 29 7.83 -11.29 -11.63
CA HIS A 29 8.52 -12.52 -12.03
C HIS A 29 8.70 -12.68 -13.56
N GLU A 30 7.92 -11.97 -14.37
CA GLU A 30 8.06 -11.97 -15.84
C GLU A 30 9.37 -11.33 -16.34
N ASN A 31 10.04 -10.49 -15.54
CA ASN A 31 11.35 -9.92 -15.89
C ASN A 31 12.33 -10.05 -14.71
N PRO A 32 13.36 -10.92 -14.80
CA PRO A 32 14.32 -11.13 -13.72
C PRO A 32 15.19 -9.90 -13.37
N GLU A 33 15.23 -8.88 -14.23
CA GLU A 33 15.93 -7.62 -13.95
C GLU A 33 15.17 -6.70 -12.98
N ARG A 34 13.87 -6.94 -12.74
CA ARG A 34 13.02 -6.17 -11.81
C ARG A 34 13.32 -6.55 -10.35
N ARG A 35 14.52 -6.17 -9.89
CA ARG A 35 15.00 -6.46 -8.53
C ARG A 35 14.66 -5.37 -7.52
N PHE A 36 14.29 -4.18 -8.00
CA PHE A 36 13.91 -3.04 -7.16
C PHE A 36 12.44 -2.72 -7.39
N ILE A 37 11.62 -2.99 -6.37
CA ILE A 37 10.18 -2.78 -6.41
C ILE A 37 9.81 -1.70 -5.39
N VAL A 38 9.21 -0.62 -5.87
CA VAL A 38 8.72 0.48 -5.05
C VAL A 38 7.19 0.43 -5.04
N VAL A 39 6.60 0.46 -3.85
CA VAL A 39 5.15 0.45 -3.68
C VAL A 39 4.68 1.66 -2.89
N SER A 40 3.45 2.09 -3.15
CA SER A 40 2.73 3.00 -2.24
C SER A 40 2.12 2.20 -1.06
N ALA A 41 1.27 2.84 -0.25
CA ALA A 41 0.36 2.12 0.65
C ALA A 41 -0.83 1.50 -0.12
N PRO A 42 -1.51 0.46 0.41
CA PRO A 42 -2.71 -0.10 -0.20
C PRO A 42 -3.74 0.98 -0.51
N GLY A 43 -4.15 1.05 -1.78
CA GLY A 43 -5.18 1.97 -2.25
C GLY A 43 -6.58 1.51 -1.82
N LYS A 44 -7.58 2.24 -2.30
CA LYS A 44 -8.99 1.86 -2.12
C LYS A 44 -9.31 0.57 -2.89
N ARG A 45 -10.03 -0.35 -2.26
CA ARG A 45 -10.55 -1.60 -2.86
C ARG A 45 -11.82 -1.35 -3.68
N PHE A 46 -12.63 -0.41 -3.23
CA PHE A 46 -13.90 0.04 -3.84
C PHE A 46 -14.07 1.55 -3.53
N PRO A 47 -14.97 2.28 -4.23
CA PRO A 47 -15.04 3.75 -4.14
C PRO A 47 -15.19 4.31 -2.72
N GLU A 48 -15.97 3.62 -1.89
CA GLU A 48 -16.29 3.99 -0.50
C GLU A 48 -15.20 3.58 0.50
N ASP A 49 -14.19 2.81 0.09
CA ASP A 49 -13.08 2.40 0.95
C ASP A 49 -12.25 3.63 1.36
N ARG A 50 -11.64 3.59 2.54
CA ARG A 50 -10.74 4.65 3.02
C ARG A 50 -9.30 4.34 2.62
N LYS A 51 -8.51 5.39 2.38
CA LYS A 51 -7.08 5.22 2.13
C LYS A 51 -6.38 4.98 3.47
N ILE A 52 -5.47 4.00 3.50
CA ILE A 52 -4.62 3.74 4.66
C ILE A 52 -3.84 4.98 5.10
N THR A 53 -3.32 5.75 4.15
CA THR A 53 -2.56 6.97 4.47
C THR A 53 -3.44 8.03 5.14
N ASP A 54 -4.69 8.17 4.69
CA ASP A 54 -5.64 9.12 5.31
C ASP A 54 -5.97 8.65 6.74
N LEU A 55 -6.19 7.34 6.95
CA LEU A 55 -6.38 6.76 8.28
C LEU A 55 -5.20 7.02 9.23
N LEU A 56 -3.97 6.97 8.72
CA LEU A 56 -2.77 7.26 9.51
C LEU A 56 -2.68 8.75 9.90
N LEU A 57 -3.02 9.65 8.97
CA LEU A 57 -3.08 11.09 9.24
C LEU A 57 -4.19 11.40 10.26
N ASP A 58 -5.37 10.82 10.09
CA ASP A 58 -6.49 10.97 11.03
C ASP A 58 -6.12 10.47 12.43
N SER A 59 -5.39 9.36 12.51
CA SER A 59 -4.87 8.83 13.79
C SER A 59 -3.92 9.81 14.47
N TYR A 60 -3.06 10.47 13.70
CA TYR A 60 -2.12 11.47 14.20
C TYR A 60 -2.84 12.72 14.72
N GLU A 61 -3.78 13.28 13.96
CA GLU A 61 -4.52 14.47 14.36
C GLU A 61 -5.32 14.22 15.65
N LYS A 62 -5.97 13.05 15.76
CA LYS A 62 -6.66 12.66 17.00
C LYS A 62 -5.73 12.50 18.18
N ALA A 63 -4.56 11.87 17.97
CA ALA A 63 -3.56 11.73 19.03
C ALA A 63 -3.06 13.10 19.52
N LEU A 64 -2.84 14.06 18.61
CA LEU A 64 -2.50 15.44 18.97
C LEU A 64 -3.61 16.14 19.76
N ALA A 65 -4.87 15.89 19.41
CA ALA A 65 -6.03 16.45 20.10
C ALA A 65 -6.35 15.76 21.45
N GLY A 66 -5.64 14.70 21.81
CA GLY A 66 -5.95 13.88 23.00
C GLY A 66 -7.22 13.03 22.85
N GLU A 67 -7.65 12.77 21.61
CA GLU A 67 -8.83 11.98 21.29
C GLU A 67 -8.49 10.49 21.08
N PRO A 68 -9.44 9.56 21.31
CA PRO A 68 -9.26 8.16 20.98
C PRO A 68 -9.13 7.92 19.46
N PHE A 69 -8.07 7.23 19.04
CA PHE A 69 -7.78 6.90 17.63
C PHE A 69 -7.65 5.39 17.35
N SER A 70 -8.08 4.56 18.31
CA SER A 70 -7.98 3.09 18.17
C SER A 70 -8.80 2.55 17.01
N ALA A 71 -9.92 3.19 16.67
CA ALA A 71 -10.78 2.78 15.56
C ALA A 71 -10.04 2.85 14.21
N GLU A 72 -9.35 3.95 13.92
CA GLU A 72 -8.55 4.11 12.71
C GLU A 72 -7.42 3.08 12.64
N VAL A 73 -6.73 2.87 13.76
CA VAL A 73 -5.64 1.89 13.86
C VAL A 73 -6.15 0.46 13.63
N ASP A 74 -7.32 0.12 14.16
CA ASP A 74 -7.91 -1.20 13.96
C ASP A 74 -8.41 -1.39 12.52
N GLU A 75 -8.93 -0.34 11.87
CA GLU A 75 -9.23 -0.35 10.44
C GLU A 75 -7.96 -0.61 9.61
N ILE A 76 -6.85 0.08 9.93
CA ILE A 76 -5.54 -0.16 9.30
C ILE A 76 -5.10 -1.61 9.50
N LYS A 77 -5.14 -2.15 10.72
CA LYS A 77 -4.75 -3.55 10.99
C LYS A 77 -5.58 -4.54 10.18
N ASN A 78 -6.89 -4.33 10.10
CA ASN A 78 -7.79 -5.21 9.35
C ASN A 78 -7.49 -5.23 7.84
N ARG A 79 -6.79 -4.22 7.30
CA ARG A 79 -6.35 -4.18 5.91
C ARG A 79 -5.13 -5.05 5.61
N PHE A 80 -4.41 -5.50 6.62
CA PHE A 80 -3.20 -6.34 6.49
C PHE A 80 -3.36 -7.74 7.09
N ARG A 81 -4.56 -8.10 7.55
CA ARG A 81 -4.90 -9.43 8.05
C ARG A 81 -5.37 -10.36 6.93
#